data_AF-A0A1Q9CM79-F1
#
_entry.id   AF-A0A1Q9CM79-F1
#
_cell.length_a   1.000
_cell.length_b   1.000
_cell.length_c   1.000
_cell.angle_alpha   90.00
_cell.angle_beta   90.00
_cell.angle_gamma   90.00
#
_symmetry.space_group_name_H-M   'P 1'
#
loop_
_entity.id
_entity.type
_entity.pdbx_description
1 polymer ?
#
loop_
_entity_poly.entity_id
_entity_poly.type
_entity_poly.pdbx_seq_one_letter_code
_entity_poly.pdbx_strand_id
1 'polypeptide(L)'
;MSELRQRKGEKSEKDGTEAVAKAPEMIPGQRKEVEEKLSSLLEQMKPNPKPGTSNEAKKFKDELAKDPYNMTLIFELGKAYSVDEQWDRCANVLLRGFKRVSELESVEDRFNFLVVLAQASLHLEKYRQALAVVNDIADPEDTESLRGLNILRCQVYCLNGEMQKGLKAFNAAITGDSFEVAVKAWASCSRALKQANAWVVTKGTLTKLTQTEDERKQLESIEKLCEFKDEVHKIQHPEADTSRAWLLFALLAVVFMALLAVLTWAEQRSLAKMQWKK
;
A
#
# COMPACT_ATOMS: atom_id res chain seq x y z
N MET A 1 -22.26 -47.50 -18.13
CA MET A 1 -22.64 -46.68 -19.30
C MET A 1 -23.33 -45.43 -18.77
N SER A 2 -22.56 -44.38 -18.51
CA SER A 2 -23.07 -43.10 -17.99
C SER A 2 -23.03 -42.06 -19.09
N GLU A 3 -24.21 -41.63 -19.54
CA GLU A 3 -24.40 -40.63 -20.58
C GLU A 3 -23.98 -39.24 -20.09
N LEU A 4 -22.91 -38.70 -20.68
CA LEU A 4 -22.57 -37.28 -20.60
C LEU A 4 -23.54 -36.46 -21.46
N ARG A 5 -24.48 -35.76 -20.83
CA ARG A 5 -25.29 -34.73 -21.48
C ARG A 5 -24.48 -33.44 -21.65
N GLN A 6 -24.02 -33.18 -22.87
CA GLN A 6 -23.52 -31.88 -23.29
C GLN A 6 -24.68 -30.87 -23.36
N ARG A 7 -24.67 -29.86 -22.47
CA ARG A 7 -25.55 -28.68 -22.59
C ARG A 7 -24.98 -27.73 -23.63
N LYS A 8 -25.69 -27.65 -24.75
CA LYS A 8 -25.48 -26.70 -25.86
C LYS A 8 -25.83 -25.30 -25.35
N GLY A 9 -24.85 -24.40 -25.27
CA GLY A 9 -25.05 -23.02 -24.84
C GLY A 9 -25.74 -22.20 -25.93
N GLU A 10 -26.90 -21.64 -25.61
CA GLU A 10 -27.55 -20.58 -26.37
C GLU A 10 -26.71 -19.30 -26.31
N LYS A 11 -26.31 -18.81 -27.48
CA LYS A 11 -25.75 -17.46 -27.65
C LYS A 11 -26.89 -16.46 -27.50
N SER A 12 -26.92 -15.78 -26.36
CA SER A 12 -27.71 -14.55 -26.18
C SER A 12 -26.99 -13.41 -26.89
N GLU A 13 -27.51 -13.02 -28.05
CA GLU A 13 -27.28 -11.69 -28.63
C GLU A 13 -27.84 -10.65 -27.67
N LYS A 14 -26.96 -9.88 -27.02
CA LYS A 14 -27.31 -8.63 -26.35
C LYS A 14 -27.00 -7.49 -27.30
N ASP A 15 -28.01 -7.12 -28.07
CA ASP A 15 -28.08 -5.82 -28.74
C ASP A 15 -28.57 -4.81 -27.70
N GLY A 16 -27.62 -4.09 -27.12
CA GLY A 16 -27.82 -3.17 -26.01
C GLY A 16 -26.91 -1.97 -26.16
N THR A 17 -27.08 -1.26 -27.28
CA THR A 17 -26.44 0.03 -27.53
C THR A 17 -27.08 1.08 -26.63
N GLU A 18 -26.75 1.04 -25.33
CA GLU A 18 -27.04 2.15 -24.42
C GLU A 18 -26.28 3.37 -24.93
N ALA A 19 -27.03 4.42 -25.26
CA ALA A 19 -26.52 5.72 -25.63
C ALA A 19 -25.70 6.28 -24.46
N VAL A 20 -24.40 6.02 -24.47
CA VAL A 20 -23.43 6.68 -23.59
C VAL A 20 -23.53 8.17 -23.88
N ALA A 21 -24.20 8.89 -23.00
CA ALA A 21 -24.28 10.33 -23.03
C ALA A 21 -22.85 10.87 -23.11
N LYS A 22 -22.51 11.47 -24.27
CA LYS A 22 -21.22 12.09 -24.53
C LYS A 22 -20.91 13.03 -23.37
N ALA A 23 -19.90 12.69 -22.57
CA ALA A 23 -19.40 13.57 -21.53
C ALA A 23 -19.10 14.94 -22.18
N PRO A 24 -19.54 16.06 -21.58
CA PRO A 24 -19.31 17.37 -22.15
C PRO A 24 -17.81 17.56 -22.39
N GLU A 25 -17.45 17.84 -23.65
CA GLU A 25 -16.06 18.09 -24.05
C GLU A 25 -15.55 19.32 -23.28
N MET A 26 -14.75 19.09 -22.24
CA MET A 26 -14.05 20.16 -21.54
C MET A 26 -13.06 20.82 -22.50
N ILE A 27 -13.12 22.15 -22.58
CA ILE A 27 -12.21 22.95 -23.39
C ILE A 27 -10.77 22.70 -22.90
N PRO A 28 -9.81 22.34 -23.77
CA PRO A 28 -8.44 21.96 -23.37
C PRO A 28 -7.72 22.94 -22.44
N GLY A 29 -8.04 24.24 -22.51
CA GLY A 29 -7.47 25.26 -21.62
C GLY A 29 -7.98 25.19 -20.18
N GLN A 30 -9.26 24.87 -19.96
CA GLN A 30 -9.85 24.77 -18.63
C GLN A 30 -9.30 23.59 -17.84
N ARG A 31 -8.93 22.50 -18.53
CA ARG A 31 -8.36 21.31 -17.90
C ARG A 31 -7.04 21.61 -17.17
N LYS A 32 -6.13 22.35 -17.82
CA LYS A 32 -4.84 22.72 -17.21
C LYS A 32 -5.00 23.60 -15.98
N GLU A 33 -5.91 24.58 -16.05
CA GLU A 33 -6.16 25.48 -14.92
C GLU A 33 -6.77 24.74 -13.72
N VAL A 34 -7.68 23.80 -13.97
CA VAL A 34 -8.23 22.94 -12.92
C VAL A 34 -7.13 22.05 -12.33
N GLU A 35 -6.30 21.42 -13.17
CA GLU A 35 -5.19 20.57 -12.71
C GLU A 35 -4.18 21.36 -11.84
N GLU A 36 -3.81 22.60 -12.21
CA GLU A 36 -2.91 23.46 -11.43
C GLU A 36 -3.52 23.96 -10.11
N LYS A 37 -4.80 24.33 -10.12
CA LYS A 37 -5.52 24.70 -8.89
C LYS A 37 -5.64 23.51 -7.94
N LEU A 38 -5.85 22.32 -8.49
CA LEU A 38 -5.96 21.10 -7.70
C LEU A 38 -4.61 20.67 -7.13
N SER A 39 -3.53 20.75 -7.93
CA SER A 39 -2.18 20.44 -7.46
C SER A 39 -1.74 21.41 -6.37
N SER A 40 -2.04 22.70 -6.49
CA SER A 40 -1.73 23.68 -5.45
C SER A 40 -2.55 23.48 -4.17
N LEU A 41 -3.85 23.15 -4.26
CA LEU A 41 -4.64 22.78 -3.09
C LEU A 41 -4.12 21.50 -2.42
N LEU A 42 -3.72 20.50 -3.19
CA LEU A 42 -3.12 19.28 -2.67
C LEU A 42 -1.77 19.53 -1.99
N GLU A 43 -0.94 20.42 -2.54
CA GLU A 43 0.31 20.84 -1.89
C GLU A 43 0.06 21.59 -0.59
N GLN A 44 -0.99 22.42 -0.53
CA GLN A 44 -1.40 23.08 0.71
C GLN A 44 -1.98 22.10 1.75
N MET A 45 -2.60 21.02 1.28
CA MET A 45 -3.14 19.96 2.14
C MET A 45 -2.09 18.94 2.58
N LYS A 46 -0.91 18.88 1.94
CA LYS A 46 0.18 18.05 2.44
C LYS A 46 0.59 18.59 3.81
N PRO A 47 0.46 17.81 4.89
CA PRO A 47 0.97 18.24 6.18
C PRO A 47 2.47 18.47 6.00
N ASN A 48 2.92 19.72 6.14
CA ASN A 48 4.35 20.00 6.14
C ASN A 48 4.94 19.17 7.28
N PRO A 49 5.96 18.33 7.03
CA PRO A 49 6.56 17.49 8.05
C PRO A 49 6.97 18.42 9.19
N LYS A 50 6.37 18.24 10.37
CA LYS A 50 6.62 19.10 11.52
C LYS A 50 8.14 19.10 11.76
N PRO A 51 8.84 20.25 11.63
CA PRO A 51 10.28 20.27 11.77
C PRO A 51 10.63 19.99 13.23
N GLY A 52 11.15 18.79 13.48
CA GLY A 52 11.58 18.33 14.80
C GLY A 52 10.76 17.16 15.34
N THR A 53 11.32 16.51 16.36
CA THR A 53 10.59 15.51 17.16
C THR A 53 9.79 16.21 18.24
N SER A 54 8.59 15.72 18.53
CA SER A 54 7.82 16.17 19.70
C SER A 54 8.65 16.10 20.99
N ASN A 55 8.30 16.91 21.99
CA ASN A 55 9.01 16.88 23.29
C ASN A 55 8.90 15.51 23.96
N GLU A 56 7.80 14.80 23.76
CA GLU A 56 7.59 13.42 24.23
C GLU A 56 8.56 12.46 23.54
N ALA A 57 8.64 12.49 22.20
CA ALA A 57 9.60 11.66 21.47
C ALA A 57 11.06 11.95 21.87
N LYS A 58 11.40 13.21 22.18
CA LYS A 58 12.74 13.57 22.70
C LYS A 58 12.99 12.94 24.06
N LYS A 59 12.03 13.07 24.99
CA LYS A 59 12.12 12.49 26.34
C LYS A 59 12.36 10.99 26.27
N PHE A 60 11.52 10.25 25.55
CA PHE A 60 11.67 8.79 25.43
C PHE A 60 12.97 8.40 24.73
N LYS A 61 13.42 9.18 23.75
CA LYS A 61 14.71 8.95 23.09
C LYS A 61 15.89 9.13 24.06
N ASP A 62 15.86 10.15 24.90
CA ASP A 62 16.93 10.42 25.89
C ASP A 62 16.93 9.38 27.02
N GLU A 63 15.75 8.89 27.43
CA GLU A 63 15.62 7.78 28.38
C GLU A 63 16.11 6.46 27.77
N LEU A 64 15.73 6.17 26.53
CA LEU A 64 16.17 4.98 25.80
C LEU A 64 17.69 5.00 25.52
N ALA A 65 18.32 6.18 25.48
CA ALA A 65 19.78 6.27 25.40
C ALA A 65 20.49 5.74 26.65
N LYS A 66 19.83 5.79 27.82
CA LYS A 66 20.36 5.25 29.09
C LYS A 66 20.15 3.75 29.19
N ASP A 67 19.02 3.25 28.69
CA ASP A 67 18.70 1.82 28.62
C ASP A 67 18.16 1.44 27.23
N PRO A 68 19.04 1.11 26.26
CA PRO A 68 18.65 0.86 24.87
C PRO A 68 17.76 -0.36 24.65
N TYR A 69 17.65 -1.24 25.65
CA TYR A 69 16.94 -2.51 25.55
C TYR A 69 15.61 -2.52 26.30
N ASN A 70 15.22 -1.41 26.91
CA ASN A 70 13.94 -1.29 27.62
C ASN A 70 12.75 -1.38 26.65
N MET A 71 11.96 -2.45 26.74
CA MET A 71 10.86 -2.70 25.78
C MET A 71 9.73 -1.66 25.88
N THR A 72 9.42 -1.18 27.08
CA THR A 72 8.42 -0.12 27.28
C THR A 72 8.86 1.19 26.62
N LEU A 73 10.13 1.60 26.80
CA LEU A 73 10.66 2.82 26.15
C LEU A 73 10.74 2.69 24.62
N ILE A 74 11.06 1.51 24.10
CA ILE A 74 11.02 1.24 22.64
C ILE A 74 9.59 1.44 22.12
N PHE A 75 8.60 0.89 22.81
CA PHE A 75 7.20 1.00 22.41
C PHE A 75 6.71 2.46 22.46
N GLU A 76 6.92 3.14 23.59
CA GLU A 76 6.50 4.54 23.77
C GLU A 76 7.16 5.48 22.76
N LEU A 77 8.46 5.30 22.48
CA LEU A 77 9.14 6.07 21.44
C LEU A 77 8.56 5.78 20.05
N GLY A 78 8.27 4.52 19.74
CA GLY A 78 7.63 4.13 18.48
C GLY A 78 6.24 4.75 18.31
N LYS A 79 5.42 4.74 19.37
CA LYS A 79 4.10 5.37 19.42
C LYS A 79 4.19 6.88 19.21
N ALA A 80 5.13 7.55 19.89
CA ALA A 80 5.37 8.98 19.69
C ALA A 80 5.77 9.30 18.24
N TYR A 81 6.62 8.47 17.62
CA TYR A 81 6.95 8.62 16.20
C TYR A 81 5.78 8.37 15.26
N SER A 82 4.85 7.45 15.58
CA SER A 82 3.64 7.28 14.77
C SER A 82 2.69 8.49 14.86
N VAL A 83 2.56 9.10 16.04
CA VAL A 83 1.75 10.32 16.22
C VAL A 83 2.35 11.51 15.45
N ASP A 84 3.68 11.57 15.39
CA ASP A 84 4.42 12.57 14.60
C ASP A 84 4.53 12.21 13.10
N GLU A 85 3.87 11.14 12.63
CA GLU A 85 3.93 10.61 11.25
C GLU A 85 5.36 10.30 10.75
N GLN A 86 6.31 10.07 11.65
CA GLN A 86 7.69 9.72 11.35
C GLN A 86 7.83 8.20 11.12
N TRP A 87 7.11 7.67 10.13
CA TRP A 87 6.95 6.23 9.90
C TRP A 87 8.27 5.46 9.78
N ASP A 88 9.28 6.03 9.14
CA ASP A 88 10.61 5.39 9.02
C ASP A 88 11.26 5.18 10.39
N ARG A 89 11.27 6.22 11.24
CA ARG A 89 11.82 6.14 12.60
C ARG A 89 10.98 5.24 13.50
N CYS A 90 9.66 5.32 13.38
CA CYS A 90 8.71 4.44 14.07
C CYS A 90 9.04 2.97 13.78
N ALA A 91 9.08 2.58 12.51
CA ALA A 91 9.40 1.21 12.10
C ALA A 91 10.80 0.78 12.57
N ASN A 92 11.82 1.63 12.42
CA ASN A 92 13.19 1.32 12.79
C ASN A 92 13.38 1.12 14.32
N VAL A 93 12.63 1.83 15.15
CA VAL A 93 12.65 1.64 16.61
C VAL A 93 11.89 0.36 16.97
N LEU A 94 10.66 0.20 16.50
CA LEU A 94 9.82 -0.95 16.83
C LEU A 94 10.39 -2.28 16.32
N LEU A 95 11.09 -2.30 15.17
CA LEU A 95 11.76 -3.50 14.67
C LEU A 95 12.81 -4.06 15.65
N ARG A 96 13.44 -3.22 16.49
CA ARG A 96 14.41 -3.67 17.50
C ARG A 96 13.75 -4.50 18.59
N GLY A 97 12.49 -4.19 18.90
CA GLY A 97 11.70 -4.86 19.92
C GLY A 97 10.84 -6.01 19.37
N PHE A 98 10.69 -6.17 18.06
CA PHE A 98 9.72 -7.11 17.48
C PHE A 98 9.90 -8.56 17.97
N LYS A 99 11.13 -9.07 18.05
CA LYS A 99 11.42 -10.42 18.58
C LYS A 99 11.28 -10.56 20.09
N ARG A 100 11.15 -9.43 20.79
CA ARG A 100 11.05 -9.30 22.24
C ARG A 100 9.68 -8.78 22.67
N VAL A 101 8.70 -8.73 21.77
CA VAL A 101 7.36 -8.21 22.07
C VAL A 101 6.68 -8.96 23.21
N SER A 102 7.00 -10.24 23.41
CA SER A 102 6.51 -11.04 24.53
C SER A 102 6.99 -10.57 25.91
N GLU A 103 8.02 -9.71 25.99
CA GLU A 103 8.51 -9.12 27.24
C GLU A 103 7.60 -7.99 27.76
N LEU A 104 6.72 -7.43 26.91
CA LEU A 104 5.68 -6.50 27.38
C LEU A 104 4.64 -7.31 28.16
N GLU A 105 4.36 -6.95 29.41
CA GLU A 105 3.47 -7.70 30.30
C GLU A 105 2.01 -7.68 29.81
N SER A 106 1.52 -6.50 29.43
CA SER A 106 0.15 -6.27 28.98
C SER A 106 -0.10 -6.87 27.59
N VAL A 107 -1.17 -7.66 27.47
CA VAL A 107 -1.66 -8.17 26.18
C VAL A 107 -2.01 -7.02 25.24
N GLU A 108 -2.59 -5.95 25.79
CA GLU A 108 -2.99 -4.76 25.05
C GLU A 108 -1.77 -4.01 24.50
N ASP A 109 -0.70 -3.88 25.28
CA ASP A 109 0.54 -3.24 24.82
C ASP A 109 1.20 -4.06 23.71
N ARG A 110 1.18 -5.39 23.82
CA ARG A 110 1.66 -6.29 22.75
C ARG A 110 0.86 -6.12 21.46
N PHE A 111 -0.47 -6.07 21.58
CA PHE A 111 -1.36 -5.83 20.44
C PHE A 111 -1.05 -4.48 19.78
N ASN A 112 -1.04 -3.39 20.57
CA ASN A 112 -0.80 -2.05 20.06
C ASN A 112 0.60 -1.90 19.44
N PHE A 113 1.63 -2.50 20.04
CA PHE A 113 2.99 -2.54 19.50
C PHE A 113 3.01 -3.11 18.08
N LEU A 114 2.38 -4.28 17.88
CA LEU A 114 2.37 -4.96 16.60
C LEU A 114 1.50 -4.23 15.57
N VAL A 115 0.36 -3.67 15.97
CA VAL A 115 -0.49 -2.86 15.09
C VAL A 115 0.27 -1.64 14.57
N VAL A 116 0.92 -0.87 15.45
CA VAL A 116 1.69 0.31 15.06
C VAL A 116 2.87 -0.08 14.15
N LEU A 117 3.58 -1.17 14.45
CA LEU A 117 4.66 -1.65 13.60
C LEU A 117 4.16 -2.09 12.21
N ALA A 118 3.02 -2.79 12.13
CA ALA A 118 2.40 -3.19 10.88
C ALA A 118 1.95 -1.98 10.05
N GLN A 119 1.33 -0.99 10.68
CA GLN A 119 0.94 0.28 10.04
C GLN A 119 2.16 1.04 9.52
N ALA A 120 3.21 1.20 10.33
CA ALA A 120 4.44 1.85 9.90
C ALA A 120 5.08 1.11 8.71
N SER A 121 5.08 -0.22 8.74
CA SER A 121 5.58 -1.05 7.63
C SER A 121 4.74 -0.88 6.36
N LEU A 122 3.41 -0.73 6.50
CA LEU A 122 2.48 -0.49 5.40
C LEU A 122 2.71 0.89 4.76
N HIS A 123 2.88 1.94 5.57
CA HIS A 123 3.18 3.30 5.12
C HIS A 123 4.52 3.41 4.39
N LEU A 124 5.50 2.59 4.76
CA LEU A 124 6.80 2.50 4.11
C LEU A 124 6.82 1.52 2.92
N GLU A 125 5.67 1.00 2.51
CA GLU A 125 5.52 0.03 1.41
C GLU A 125 6.32 -1.28 1.61
N LYS A 126 6.70 -1.60 2.86
CA LYS A 126 7.36 -2.86 3.23
C LYS A 126 6.32 -3.97 3.44
N TYR A 127 5.55 -4.29 2.40
CA TYR A 127 4.36 -5.14 2.51
C TYR A 127 4.63 -6.55 3.07
N ARG A 128 5.77 -7.16 2.72
CA ARG A 128 6.16 -8.48 3.27
C ARG A 128 6.43 -8.42 4.77
N GLN A 129 7.05 -7.34 5.24
CA GLN A 129 7.26 -7.10 6.67
C GLN A 129 5.93 -6.89 7.39
N ALA A 130 5.05 -6.06 6.82
CA ALA A 130 3.71 -5.84 7.36
C ALA A 130 2.92 -7.16 7.47
N LEU A 131 3.03 -8.04 6.47
CA LEU A 131 2.40 -9.37 6.48
C LEU A 131 2.92 -10.25 7.60
N ALA A 132 4.25 -10.30 7.80
CA ALA A 132 4.84 -11.06 8.89
C ALA A 132 4.34 -10.56 10.26
N VAL A 133 4.31 -9.24 10.47
CA VAL A 133 3.86 -8.64 11.73
C VAL A 133 2.37 -8.91 11.96
N VAL A 134 1.51 -8.74 10.94
CA VAL A 134 0.06 -8.95 11.04
C VAL A 134 -0.30 -10.40 11.38
N ASN A 135 0.48 -11.37 10.90
CA ASN A 135 0.27 -12.79 11.22
C ASN A 135 0.62 -13.12 12.68
N ASP A 136 1.46 -12.31 13.32
CA ASP A 136 1.83 -12.48 14.74
C ASP A 136 0.85 -11.76 15.69
N ILE A 137 -0.12 -10.99 15.16
CA ILE A 137 -1.12 -10.29 15.97
C ILE A 137 -2.25 -11.25 16.39
N ALA A 138 -2.40 -11.44 17.70
CA ALA A 138 -3.56 -12.12 18.27
C ALA A 138 -4.83 -11.26 18.15
N ASP A 139 -5.98 -11.90 17.95
CA ASP A 139 -7.25 -11.19 17.86
C ASP A 139 -7.60 -10.55 19.21
N PRO A 140 -7.89 -9.23 19.26
CA PRO A 140 -8.31 -8.57 20.49
C PRO A 140 -9.77 -8.94 20.82
N GLU A 141 -10.13 -8.87 22.10
CA GLU A 141 -11.50 -9.11 22.57
C GLU A 141 -12.44 -7.94 22.22
N ASP A 142 -11.90 -6.72 22.19
CA ASP A 142 -12.66 -5.53 21.83
C ASP A 142 -13.04 -5.54 20.34
N THR A 143 -14.34 -5.32 20.08
CA THR A 143 -14.91 -5.40 18.73
C THR A 143 -14.38 -4.29 17.83
N GLU A 144 -14.16 -3.08 18.37
CA GLU A 144 -13.63 -1.97 17.58
C GLU A 144 -12.18 -2.21 17.17
N SER A 145 -11.35 -2.69 18.11
CA SER A 145 -9.97 -3.08 17.86
C SER A 145 -9.87 -4.23 16.86
N LEU A 146 -10.76 -5.23 16.97
CA LEU A 146 -10.82 -6.36 16.02
C LEU A 146 -11.20 -5.87 14.61
N ARG A 147 -12.13 -4.92 14.52
CA ARG A 147 -12.49 -4.27 13.25
C ARG A 147 -11.29 -3.55 12.64
N GLY A 148 -10.59 -2.73 13.43
CA GLY A 148 -9.38 -2.03 13.01
C GLY A 148 -8.29 -2.99 12.51
N LEU A 149 -8.08 -4.10 13.22
CA LEU A 149 -7.16 -5.16 12.81
C LEU A 149 -7.59 -5.81 11.49
N ASN A 150 -8.88 -6.06 11.28
CA ASN A 150 -9.37 -6.67 10.04
C ASN A 150 -9.26 -5.72 8.83
N ILE A 151 -9.41 -4.41 9.02
CA ILE A 151 -9.11 -3.39 7.98
C ILE A 151 -7.63 -3.44 7.62
N LEU A 152 -6.74 -3.44 8.61
CA LEU A 152 -5.29 -3.54 8.40
C LEU A 152 -4.90 -4.84 7.69
N ARG A 153 -5.48 -5.98 8.11
CA ARG A 153 -5.32 -7.30 7.46
C ARG A 153 -5.75 -7.26 6.01
N CYS A 154 -6.91 -6.67 5.70
CA CYS A 154 -7.38 -6.51 4.32
C CYS A 154 -6.33 -5.79 3.46
N GLN A 155 -5.84 -4.65 3.93
CA GLN A 155 -4.82 -3.86 3.23
C GLN A 155 -3.56 -4.69 2.99
N VAL A 156 -3.02 -5.29 4.05
CA VAL A 156 -1.75 -6.05 4.01
C VAL A 156 -1.87 -7.29 3.12
N TYR A 157 -2.94 -8.09 3.25
CA TYR A 157 -3.13 -9.27 2.40
C TYR A 157 -3.29 -8.90 0.93
N CYS A 158 -4.11 -7.89 0.62
CA CYS A 158 -4.33 -7.49 -0.77
C CYS A 158 -3.06 -6.96 -1.45
N LEU A 159 -2.26 -6.14 -0.75
CA LEU A 159 -1.00 -5.59 -1.28
C LEU A 159 0.08 -6.66 -1.47
N ASN A 160 -0.02 -7.79 -0.77
CA ASN A 160 0.84 -8.97 -0.98
C ASN A 160 0.27 -9.96 -2.01
N GLY A 161 -0.84 -9.65 -2.68
CA GLY A 161 -1.48 -10.52 -3.67
C GLY A 161 -2.34 -11.65 -3.08
N GLU A 162 -2.57 -11.67 -1.77
CA GLU A 162 -3.40 -12.67 -1.08
C GLU A 162 -4.89 -12.26 -1.07
N MET A 163 -5.46 -12.06 -2.25
CA MET A 163 -6.81 -11.51 -2.46
C MET A 163 -7.91 -12.18 -1.60
N GLN A 164 -7.93 -13.52 -1.53
CA GLN A 164 -8.97 -14.26 -0.81
C GLN A 164 -8.94 -14.02 0.69
N LYS A 165 -7.75 -13.96 1.30
CA LYS A 165 -7.60 -13.62 2.73
C LYS A 165 -7.96 -12.16 2.98
N GLY A 166 -7.58 -11.27 2.06
CA GLY A 166 -7.97 -9.86 2.11
C GLY A 166 -9.49 -9.66 2.10
N LEU A 167 -10.20 -10.33 1.18
CA LEU A 167 -11.66 -10.31 1.12
C LEU A 167 -12.32 -10.90 2.37
N LYS A 168 -11.78 -11.99 2.93
CA LYS A 168 -12.27 -12.56 4.19
C LYS A 168 -12.13 -11.55 5.35
N ALA A 169 -10.98 -10.90 5.46
CA ALA A 169 -10.75 -9.88 6.48
C ALA A 169 -11.64 -8.65 6.28
N PHE A 170 -11.82 -8.19 5.04
CA PHE A 170 -12.73 -7.09 4.72
C PHE A 170 -14.17 -7.39 5.12
N ASN A 171 -14.70 -8.57 4.75
CA ASN A 171 -16.04 -8.98 5.13
C ASN A 171 -16.20 -9.07 6.66
N ALA A 172 -15.20 -9.61 7.37
CA ALA A 172 -15.19 -9.63 8.82
C ALA A 172 -15.21 -8.22 9.44
N ALA A 173 -14.56 -7.24 8.80
CA ALA A 173 -14.54 -5.85 9.26
C ALA A 173 -15.84 -5.08 9.07
N ILE A 174 -16.75 -5.54 8.20
CA ILE A 174 -18.00 -4.83 7.90
C ILE A 174 -19.26 -5.60 8.33
N THR A 175 -19.10 -6.85 8.77
CA THR A 175 -20.25 -7.70 9.13
C THR A 175 -20.91 -7.19 10.40
N GLY A 176 -22.21 -6.88 10.32
CA GLY A 176 -23.00 -6.39 11.45
C GLY A 176 -22.90 -4.89 11.70
N ASP A 177 -22.13 -4.17 10.88
CA ASP A 177 -21.94 -2.73 11.02
C ASP A 177 -22.89 -1.91 10.14
N SER A 178 -23.03 -0.63 10.48
CA SER A 178 -23.78 0.32 9.67
C SER A 178 -23.09 0.58 8.32
N PHE A 179 -23.88 1.01 7.34
CA PHE A 179 -23.39 1.38 6.01
C PHE A 179 -22.23 2.40 6.10
N GLU A 180 -22.36 3.42 6.95
CA GLU A 180 -21.31 4.44 7.13
C GLU A 180 -19.97 3.86 7.57
N VAL A 181 -19.98 2.91 8.52
CA VAL A 181 -18.77 2.25 9.02
C VAL A 181 -18.18 1.36 7.94
N ALA A 182 -19.01 0.59 7.23
CA ALA A 182 -18.57 -0.28 6.14
C ALA A 182 -17.92 0.51 4.99
N VAL A 183 -18.48 1.66 4.64
CA VAL A 183 -17.95 2.53 3.60
C VAL A 183 -16.64 3.19 4.02
N LYS A 184 -16.49 3.61 5.28
CA LYS A 184 -15.21 4.12 5.81
C LYS A 184 -14.11 3.05 5.78
N ALA A 185 -14.45 1.82 6.14
CA ALA A 185 -13.54 0.67 6.05
C ALA A 185 -13.12 0.40 4.59
N TRP A 186 -14.07 0.46 3.65
CA TRP A 186 -13.82 0.29 2.22
C TRP A 186 -12.94 1.39 1.63
N ALA A 187 -13.25 2.66 1.94
CA ALA A 187 -12.44 3.80 1.50
C ALA A 187 -11.00 3.70 2.01
N SER A 188 -10.80 3.25 3.26
CA SER A 188 -9.49 2.98 3.84
C SER A 188 -8.74 1.86 3.12
N CYS A 189 -9.44 0.83 2.62
CA CYS A 189 -8.85 -0.30 1.91
C CYS A 189 -8.74 -0.09 0.38
N SER A 190 -9.20 1.04 -0.15
CA SER A 190 -9.41 1.25 -1.59
C SER A 190 -8.20 0.93 -2.47
N ARG A 191 -7.05 1.53 -2.16
CA ARG A 191 -5.78 1.28 -2.85
C ARG A 191 -5.44 -0.21 -2.90
N ALA A 192 -5.49 -0.87 -1.75
CA ALA A 192 -5.13 -2.28 -1.62
C ALA A 192 -6.10 -3.19 -2.40
N LEU A 193 -7.40 -2.92 -2.31
CA LEU A 193 -8.45 -3.65 -3.02
C LEU A 193 -8.33 -3.51 -4.54
N LYS A 194 -7.99 -2.32 -5.05
CA LYS A 194 -7.74 -2.09 -6.48
C LYS A 194 -6.52 -2.86 -6.96
N GLN A 195 -5.41 -2.80 -6.22
CA GLN A 195 -4.18 -3.53 -6.55
C GLN A 195 -4.41 -5.06 -6.59
N ALA A 196 -5.29 -5.59 -5.74
CA ALA A 196 -5.66 -7.00 -5.72
C ALA A 196 -6.82 -7.38 -6.67
N ASN A 197 -7.32 -6.45 -7.50
CA ASN A 197 -8.51 -6.64 -8.36
C ASN A 197 -9.79 -7.04 -7.60
N ALA A 198 -9.90 -6.66 -6.33
CA ALA A 198 -11.04 -6.94 -5.44
C ALA A 198 -12.03 -5.77 -5.33
N TRP A 199 -11.77 -4.64 -5.99
CA TRP A 199 -12.59 -3.42 -5.92
C TRP A 199 -14.05 -3.65 -6.33
N VAL A 200 -14.28 -4.27 -7.48
CA VAL A 200 -15.64 -4.51 -8.00
C VAL A 200 -16.44 -5.44 -7.09
N VAL A 201 -15.80 -6.47 -6.54
CA VAL A 201 -16.42 -7.44 -5.63
C VAL A 201 -16.86 -6.76 -4.35
N THR A 202 -15.96 -5.98 -3.72
CA THR A 202 -16.26 -5.27 -2.47
C THR A 202 -17.29 -4.16 -2.66
N LYS A 203 -17.27 -3.45 -3.79
CA LYS A 203 -18.32 -2.50 -4.18
C LYS A 203 -19.69 -3.18 -4.24
N GLY A 204 -19.77 -4.34 -4.90
CA GLY A 204 -21.01 -5.12 -4.97
C GLY A 204 -21.54 -5.56 -3.60
N THR A 205 -20.66 -5.81 -2.63
CA THR A 205 -21.05 -6.06 -1.24
C THR A 205 -21.65 -4.81 -0.60
N LEU A 206 -21.04 -3.63 -0.78
CA LEU A 206 -21.57 -2.38 -0.23
C LEU A 206 -22.90 -1.95 -0.88
N THR A 207 -23.06 -2.15 -2.19
CA THR A 207 -24.33 -1.87 -2.89
C THR A 207 -25.48 -2.72 -2.34
N LYS A 208 -25.19 -3.92 -1.80
CA LYS A 208 -26.21 -4.73 -1.11
C LYS A 208 -26.54 -4.20 0.29
N LEU A 209 -25.64 -3.45 0.91
CA LEU A 209 -25.86 -2.82 2.21
C LEU A 209 -26.61 -1.48 2.10
N THR A 210 -26.57 -0.80 0.95
CA THR A 210 -27.35 0.43 0.74
C THR A 210 -28.85 0.13 0.76
N GLN A 211 -29.58 0.78 1.64
CA GLN A 211 -31.04 0.69 1.76
C GLN A 211 -31.73 1.89 1.10
N THR A 212 -31.07 3.05 1.10
CA THR A 212 -31.62 4.31 0.59
C THR A 212 -30.90 4.79 -0.67
N GLU A 213 -31.57 5.66 -1.43
CA GLU A 213 -30.97 6.29 -2.62
C GLU A 213 -29.86 7.28 -2.25
N ASP A 214 -29.94 7.91 -1.08
CA ASP A 214 -28.91 8.82 -0.59
C ASP A 214 -27.62 8.07 -0.23
N GLU A 215 -27.72 6.88 0.37
CA GLU A 215 -26.57 6.00 0.61
C GLU A 215 -25.90 5.56 -0.70
N ARG A 216 -26.68 5.32 -1.76
CA ARG A 216 -26.12 5.01 -3.09
C ARG A 216 -25.33 6.18 -3.66
N LYS A 217 -25.87 7.39 -3.61
CA LYS A 217 -25.16 8.62 -4.03
C LYS A 217 -23.90 8.85 -3.19
N GLN A 218 -23.94 8.55 -1.90
CA GLN A 218 -22.79 8.63 -1.01
C GLN A 218 -21.71 7.61 -1.42
N LEU A 219 -22.08 6.37 -1.74
CA LEU A 219 -21.16 5.35 -2.23
C LEU A 219 -20.47 5.78 -3.52
N GLU A 220 -21.23 6.31 -4.49
CA GLU A 220 -20.68 6.84 -5.75
C GLU A 220 -19.74 8.03 -5.54
N SER A 221 -20.06 8.92 -4.61
CA SER A 221 -19.21 10.06 -4.27
C SER A 221 -17.89 9.62 -3.67
N ILE A 222 -17.92 8.60 -2.80
CA ILE A 222 -16.73 8.04 -2.16
C ILE A 222 -15.89 7.22 -3.14
N GLU A 223 -16.51 6.54 -4.10
CA GLU A 223 -15.80 5.89 -5.20
C GLU A 223 -14.95 6.90 -6.00
N LYS A 224 -15.55 8.01 -6.43
CA LYS A 224 -14.85 9.09 -7.14
C LYS A 224 -13.71 9.68 -6.30
N LEU A 225 -13.94 9.88 -5.00
CA LEU A 225 -12.90 10.36 -4.08
C LEU A 225 -11.74 9.37 -3.96
N CYS A 226 -12.01 8.07 -3.95
CA CYS A 226 -10.98 7.03 -3.92
C CYS A 226 -10.18 6.96 -5.22
N GLU A 227 -10.84 7.07 -6.38
CA GLU A 227 -10.18 7.20 -7.69
C GLU A 227 -9.25 8.41 -7.73
N PHE A 228 -9.75 9.55 -7.27
CA PHE A 228 -8.96 10.76 -7.19
C PHE A 228 -7.73 10.61 -6.26
N LYS A 229 -7.92 10.02 -5.07
CA LYS A 229 -6.82 9.77 -4.12
C LYS A 229 -5.73 8.89 -4.74
N ASP A 230 -6.10 7.89 -5.55
CA ASP A 230 -5.13 7.02 -6.22
C ASP A 230 -4.34 7.77 -7.31
N GLU A 231 -4.98 8.67 -8.06
CA GLU A 231 -4.31 9.54 -9.03
C GLU A 231 -3.28 10.44 -8.33
N VAL A 232 -3.68 11.07 -7.23
CA VAL A 232 -2.76 11.89 -6.41
C VAL A 232 -1.60 11.06 -5.89
N HIS A 233 -1.86 9.85 -5.42
CA HIS A 233 -0.82 8.95 -4.93
C HIS A 233 0.19 8.60 -6.05
N LYS A 234 -0.30 8.28 -7.26
CA LYS A 234 0.56 8.00 -8.43
C LYS A 234 1.42 9.19 -8.83
N ILE A 235 0.93 10.42 -8.64
CA ILE A 235 1.70 11.64 -8.91
C ILE A 235 2.79 11.86 -7.85
N GLN A 236 2.48 11.60 -6.57
CA GLN A 236 3.42 11.80 -5.46
C GLN A 236 4.51 10.75 -5.39
N HIS A 237 4.14 9.51 -5.69
CA HIS A 237 5.03 8.38 -5.81
C HIS A 237 4.97 7.93 -7.26
N PRO A 238 5.62 8.67 -8.19
CA PRO A 238 5.81 8.14 -9.52
C PRO A 238 6.56 6.84 -9.30
N GLU A 239 5.88 5.71 -9.52
CA GLU A 239 6.46 4.39 -9.33
C GLU A 239 7.83 4.49 -9.95
N ALA A 240 8.88 4.36 -9.13
CA ALA A 240 10.25 4.46 -9.61
C ALA A 240 10.32 3.36 -10.64
N ASP A 241 10.21 3.76 -11.91
CA ASP A 241 9.80 2.89 -13.00
C ASP A 241 10.92 1.88 -13.10
N THR A 242 10.73 0.77 -12.38
CA THR A 242 11.81 -0.15 -12.05
C THR A 242 12.24 -0.81 -13.34
N SER A 243 11.33 -0.85 -14.32
CA SER A 243 11.59 -1.19 -15.70
C SER A 243 12.60 -0.23 -16.36
N ARG A 244 12.50 1.10 -16.21
CA ARG A 244 13.48 2.05 -16.75
C ARG A 244 14.84 1.93 -16.08
N ALA A 245 14.86 1.81 -14.75
CA ALA A 245 16.11 1.60 -14.02
C ALA A 245 16.79 0.30 -14.45
N TRP A 246 16.01 -0.78 -14.61
CA TRP A 246 16.51 -2.08 -15.07
C TRP A 246 16.97 -2.04 -16.53
N LEU A 247 16.26 -1.34 -17.41
CA LEU A 247 16.65 -1.11 -18.80
C LEU A 247 17.97 -0.33 -18.89
N LEU A 248 18.13 0.74 -18.09
CA LEU A 248 19.39 1.49 -18.01
C LEU A 248 20.53 0.62 -17.50
N PHE A 249 20.28 -0.21 -16.49
CA PHE A 249 21.27 -1.15 -15.96
C PHE A 249 21.68 -2.20 -17.00
N ALA A 250 20.71 -2.77 -17.73
CA ALA A 250 20.96 -3.70 -18.82
C ALA A 250 21.77 -3.05 -19.94
N LEU A 251 21.45 -1.81 -20.32
CA LEU A 251 22.21 -1.04 -21.31
C LEU A 251 23.66 -0.83 -20.86
N LEU A 252 23.87 -0.39 -19.61
CA LEU A 252 25.21 -0.21 -19.05
C LEU A 252 26.02 -1.51 -19.01
N ALA A 253 25.37 -2.63 -18.68
CA ALA A 253 26.01 -3.95 -18.69
C ALA A 253 26.47 -4.35 -20.11
N VAL A 254 25.65 -4.09 -21.14
CA VAL A 254 26.02 -4.35 -22.54
C VAL A 254 27.22 -3.48 -22.97
N VAL A 255 27.22 -2.19 -22.62
CA VAL A 255 28.35 -1.29 -22.92
C VAL A 255 29.63 -1.76 -22.22
N PHE A 256 29.53 -2.18 -20.96
CA PHE A 256 30.67 -2.71 -20.22
C PHE A 256 31.23 -4.00 -20.85
N MET A 257 30.36 -4.93 -21.24
CA MET A 257 30.77 -6.16 -21.95
C MET A 257 31.43 -5.86 -23.30
N ALA A 258 30.93 -4.86 -24.05
CA ALA A 258 31.55 -4.42 -25.29
C ALA A 258 32.95 -3.83 -25.07
N LEU A 259 33.14 -3.03 -24.01
CA LEU A 259 34.45 -2.50 -23.63
C LEU A 259 35.44 -3.62 -23.27
N LEU A 260 35.00 -4.64 -22.53
CA LEU A 260 35.82 -5.81 -22.23
C LEU A 260 36.21 -6.57 -23.51
N ALA A 261 35.28 -6.73 -24.47
CA ALA A 261 35.56 -7.37 -25.75
C ALA A 261 36.57 -6.56 -26.60
N VAL A 262 36.50 -5.23 -26.58
CA VAL A 262 37.47 -4.37 -27.28
C VAL A 262 38.85 -4.46 -26.61
N LEU A 263 38.91 -4.48 -25.28
CA LEU A 263 40.16 -4.62 -24.55
C LEU A 263 40.84 -5.97 -24.82
N THR A 264 40.10 -7.08 -24.80
CA THR A 264 40.66 -8.40 -25.13
C THR A 264 41.12 -8.49 -26.58
N TRP A 265 40.38 -7.89 -27.52
CA TRP A 265 40.80 -7.80 -28.91
C TRP A 265 42.09 -6.97 -29.08
N ALA A 266 42.18 -5.82 -28.39
CA ALA A 266 43.38 -4.98 -28.41
C ALA A 266 44.61 -5.69 -27.83
N GLU A 267 44.41 -6.45 -26.73
CA GLU A 267 45.45 -7.28 -26.12
C GLU A 267 45.95 -8.36 -27.09
N GLN A 268 45.04 -9.12 -27.71
CA GLN A 268 45.40 -10.15 -28.69
C GLN A 268 46.21 -9.57 -29.86
N ARG A 269 45.81 -8.39 -30.35
CA ARG A 269 46.54 -7.70 -31.44
C ARG A 269 47.92 -7.20 -30.99
N SER A 270 48.05 -6.74 -29.75
CA SER A 270 49.32 -6.33 -29.16
C SER A 270 50.28 -7.51 -29.03
N LEU A 271 49.80 -8.65 -28.52
CA LEU A 271 50.56 -9.89 -28.39
C LEU A 271 51.04 -10.42 -29.74
N ALA A 272 50.18 -10.39 -30.77
CA ALA A 272 50.55 -10.82 -32.12
C ALA A 272 51.71 -9.97 -32.71
N LYS A 273 51.72 -8.66 -32.46
CA LYS A 273 52.81 -7.78 -32.92
C LYS A 273 54.14 -8.07 -32.21
N MET A 274 54.12 -8.54 -30.96
CA MET A 274 55.35 -8.91 -30.25
C MET A 274 55.97 -10.21 -30.76
N GLN A 275 55.16 -11.17 -31.22
CA GLN A 275 55.69 -12.44 -31.74
C GLN A 275 56.46 -12.28 -33.06
N TRP A 276 56.18 -11.25 -33.86
CA TRP A 276 56.84 -10.98 -35.15
C TRP A 276 58.26 -10.39 -35.05
N LYS A 277 58.73 -10.00 -33.86
CA LYS A 277 60.08 -9.43 -33.65
C LYS A 277 61.13 -10.45 -33.18
N LYS A 278 60.82 -11.75 -33.20
CA LYS A 278 61.78 -12.83 -33.00
C LYS A 278 62.15 -13.46 -34.32
#